data_AF-A0A8S2X2S0-F1
#
_entry.id   AF-A0A8S2X2S0-F1
#
_cell.length_a   1.000
_cell.length_b   1.000
_cell.length_c   1.000
_cell.angle_alpha   90.00
_cell.angle_beta   90.00
_cell.angle_gamma   90.00
#
_symmetry.space_group_name_H-M   'P 1'
#
loop_
_entity.id
_entity.type
_entity.pdbx_description
1 polymer ?
#
loop_
_entity_poly.entity_id
_entity_poly.type
_entity_poly.pdbx_seq_one_letter_code
_entity_poly.pdbx_strand_id
1 'polypeptide(L)'
;MGTESFRLFLVLIFVLVYSVLANNYYDHHHLNANRQHITLNGLFTNSYYPSIHFALEQVNAQLLSPINLEFHLNETEGTIKCDVGTSVKTFFDMMNRSSLSLGVIFTDACQTVLSYISETATYFRLPVISFTDSDLSLLAKDRYPYFYHIVPSDHAHNLVRKQLLQYFNWTRFGLIYQHGSKYTLVS
;
A
#
# COMPACT_ATOMS: atom_id res chain seq x y z
N MET A 1 -22.25 -3.83 -6.00
CA MET A 1 -20.80 -3.60 -6.17
C MET A 1 -20.17 -4.96 -6.41
N GLY A 2 -19.74 -5.21 -7.64
CA GLY A 2 -19.62 -6.56 -8.20
C GLY A 2 -18.28 -7.24 -7.95
N THR A 3 -18.32 -8.57 -7.98
CA THR A 3 -17.21 -9.53 -7.94
C THR A 3 -16.04 -9.20 -8.86
N GLU A 4 -16.30 -8.47 -9.96
CA GLU A 4 -15.30 -8.00 -10.92
C GLU A 4 -14.35 -6.95 -10.32
N SER A 5 -14.84 -6.07 -9.44
CA SER A 5 -14.01 -5.07 -8.76
C SER A 5 -13.02 -5.72 -7.78
N PHE A 6 -13.41 -6.83 -7.15
CA PHE A 6 -12.54 -7.60 -6.25
C PHE A 6 -11.49 -8.43 -7.02
N ARG A 7 -11.86 -8.98 -8.18
CA ARG A 7 -10.91 -9.66 -9.08
C ARG A 7 -9.86 -8.70 -9.63
N LEU A 8 -10.26 -7.50 -10.05
CA LEU A 8 -9.34 -6.44 -10.46
C LEU A 8 -8.40 -6.02 -9.32
N PHE A 9 -8.91 -5.93 -8.09
CA PHE A 9 -8.11 -5.64 -6.90
C PHE A 9 -7.06 -6.72 -6.63
N LEU A 10 -7.44 -8.00 -6.68
CA LEU A 10 -6.51 -9.13 -6.50
C LEU A 10 -5.47 -9.20 -7.62
N VAL A 11 -5.87 -8.95 -8.87
CA VAL A 11 -4.95 -8.92 -10.01
C VAL A 11 -4.00 -7.73 -9.92
N LEU A 12 -4.47 -6.56 -9.49
CA LEU A 12 -3.61 -5.38 -9.29
C LEU A 12 -2.61 -5.60 -8.16
N ILE A 13 -3.04 -6.17 -7.03
CA ILE A 13 -2.13 -6.57 -5.95
C ILE A 13 -1.14 -7.61 -6.48
N PHE A 14 -1.60 -8.63 -7.20
CA PHE A 14 -0.71 -9.66 -7.74
C PHE A 14 0.30 -9.10 -8.74
N VAL A 15 -0.12 -8.22 -9.67
CA VAL A 15 0.78 -7.61 -10.66
C VAL A 15 1.76 -6.67 -9.99
N LEU A 16 1.33 -5.85 -9.04
CA LEU A 16 2.21 -4.92 -8.32
C LEU A 16 3.18 -5.68 -7.42
N VAL A 17 2.70 -6.65 -6.65
CA VAL A 17 3.54 -7.49 -5.78
C VAL A 17 4.50 -8.32 -6.62
N TYR A 18 4.05 -8.96 -7.70
CA TYR A 18 4.90 -9.76 -8.57
C TYR A 18 5.93 -8.91 -9.31
N SER A 19 5.57 -7.74 -9.85
CA SER A 19 6.53 -6.89 -10.57
C SER A 19 7.57 -6.27 -9.63
N VAL A 20 7.15 -5.86 -8.42
CA VAL A 20 8.04 -5.33 -7.39
C VAL A 20 8.96 -6.42 -6.83
N LEU A 21 8.42 -7.60 -6.55
CA LEU A 21 9.21 -8.75 -6.10
C LEU A 21 10.13 -9.23 -7.21
N ALA A 22 9.66 -9.40 -8.44
CA ALA A 22 10.47 -9.87 -9.56
C ALA A 22 11.68 -8.95 -9.82
N ASN A 23 11.50 -7.62 -9.77
CA ASN A 23 12.60 -6.68 -9.94
C ASN A 23 13.64 -6.76 -8.80
N ASN A 24 13.21 -6.93 -7.55
CA ASN A 24 14.13 -7.03 -6.41
C ASN A 24 14.76 -8.44 -6.27
N TYR A 25 14.05 -9.47 -6.74
CA TYR A 25 14.43 -10.87 -6.64
C TYR A 25 15.48 -11.27 -7.69
N TYR A 26 15.37 -10.75 -8.92
CA TYR A 26 16.32 -11.04 -10.00
C TYR A 26 17.73 -10.51 -9.71
N ASP A 27 17.87 -9.44 -8.93
CA ASP A 27 19.17 -8.80 -8.67
C ASP A 27 20.03 -9.56 -7.64
N HIS A 28 19.46 -10.50 -6.87
CA HIS A 28 20.16 -11.05 -5.70
C HIS A 28 20.31 -12.58 -5.59
N HIS A 29 19.49 -13.44 -6.22
CA HIS A 29 19.63 -14.90 -5.99
C HIS A 29 19.25 -15.85 -7.14
N HIS A 30 20.05 -16.92 -7.28
CA HIS A 30 19.75 -18.12 -8.07
C HIS A 30 18.65 -18.95 -7.39
N LEU A 31 17.57 -19.25 -8.12
CA LEU A 31 16.41 -20.04 -7.67
C LEU A 31 16.84 -21.44 -7.19
N ASN A 32 16.66 -21.74 -5.90
CA ASN A 32 16.93 -23.05 -5.30
C ASN A 32 15.63 -23.86 -5.10
N ALA A 33 15.72 -25.19 -5.13
CA ALA A 33 14.60 -26.14 -5.29
C ALA A 33 13.67 -26.37 -4.07
N ASN A 34 13.83 -25.60 -3.00
CA ASN A 34 12.96 -25.67 -1.82
C ASN A 34 11.78 -24.70 -1.93
N ARG A 35 10.65 -25.02 -1.28
CA ARG A 35 9.49 -24.12 -1.20
C ARG A 35 9.94 -22.75 -0.67
N GLN A 36 9.68 -21.71 -1.45
CA GLN A 36 10.13 -20.37 -1.13
C GLN A 36 9.03 -19.65 -0.34
N HIS A 37 9.39 -19.16 0.84
CA HIS A 37 8.50 -18.39 1.70
C HIS A 37 8.79 -16.91 1.51
N ILE A 38 7.78 -16.13 1.12
CA ILE A 38 7.89 -14.67 1.03
C ILE A 38 7.07 -14.07 2.17
N THR A 39 7.71 -13.26 3.00
CA THR A 39 7.06 -12.63 4.14
C THR A 39 6.46 -11.29 3.73
N LEU A 40 5.15 -11.19 3.81
CA LEU A 40 4.41 -9.95 3.70
C LEU A 40 4.31 -9.34 5.09
N ASN A 41 4.68 -8.07 5.25
CA ASN A 41 4.63 -7.41 6.54
C ASN A 41 3.37 -6.53 6.60
N GLY A 42 2.56 -6.75 7.62
CA GLY A 42 1.29 -6.06 7.81
C GLY A 42 1.38 -5.00 8.88
N LEU A 43 1.21 -3.75 8.47
CA LEU A 43 1.09 -2.60 9.36
C LEU A 43 -0.27 -1.94 9.14
N PHE A 44 -1.33 -2.58 9.62
CA PHE A 44 -2.70 -2.12 9.44
C PHE A 44 -3.61 -2.41 10.63
N THR A 45 -4.78 -1.77 10.66
CA THR A 45 -5.77 -1.96 11.73
C THR A 45 -6.51 -3.29 11.62
N ASN A 46 -6.98 -3.78 12.78
CA ASN A 46 -7.68 -5.06 12.91
C ASN A 46 -8.94 -5.20 12.05
N SER A 47 -9.53 -4.08 11.61
CA SER A 47 -10.73 -4.07 10.76
C SER A 47 -10.51 -4.75 9.40
N TYR A 48 -9.27 -4.81 8.90
CA TYR A 48 -8.95 -5.41 7.61
C TYR A 48 -8.50 -6.88 7.71
N TYR A 49 -8.30 -7.39 8.92
CA TYR A 49 -7.73 -8.74 9.14
C TYR A 49 -8.53 -9.83 8.42
N PRO A 50 -9.88 -9.93 8.57
CA PRO A 50 -10.63 -11.02 7.94
C PRO A 50 -10.49 -11.03 6.42
N SER A 51 -10.50 -9.85 5.78
CA SER A 51 -10.38 -9.72 4.34
C SER A 51 -8.98 -10.08 3.83
N ILE A 52 -7.94 -9.68 4.56
CA ILE A 52 -6.55 -9.96 4.19
C ILE A 52 -6.23 -11.45 4.37
N HIS A 53 -6.65 -12.07 5.48
CA HIS A 53 -6.45 -13.50 5.70
C HIS A 53 -7.17 -14.34 4.64
N PHE A 54 -8.42 -14.00 4.32
CA PHE A 54 -9.15 -14.69 3.27
C PHE A 54 -8.45 -14.57 1.91
N ALA A 55 -7.99 -13.38 1.55
CA ALA A 55 -7.26 -13.17 0.29
C ALA A 55 -5.95 -13.98 0.27
N LEU A 56 -5.19 -14.00 1.37
CA LEU A 56 -3.92 -14.71 1.48
C LEU A 56 -4.10 -16.22 1.37
N GLU A 57 -5.13 -16.77 2.01
CA GLU A 57 -5.51 -18.18 1.89
C GLU A 57 -5.83 -18.55 0.43
N GLN A 58 -6.66 -17.75 -0.25
CA GLN A 58 -7.01 -18.00 -1.65
C GLN A 58 -5.79 -17.92 -2.58
N VAL A 59 -4.94 -16.92 -2.40
CA VAL A 59 -3.74 -16.72 -3.23
C VAL A 59 -2.75 -17.87 -3.01
N ASN A 60 -2.48 -18.25 -1.76
CA ASN A 60 -1.60 -19.38 -1.46
C ASN A 60 -2.13 -20.69 -2.04
N ALA A 61 -3.42 -20.97 -1.88
CA ALA A 61 -4.03 -22.22 -2.33
C ALA A 61 -4.12 -22.33 -3.86
N GLN A 62 -4.49 -21.25 -4.55
CA GLN A 62 -4.83 -21.31 -5.98
C GLN A 62 -3.68 -20.87 -6.89
N LEU A 63 -2.89 -19.87 -6.48
CA LEU A 63 -1.91 -19.23 -7.37
C LEU A 63 -0.47 -19.62 -7.04
N LEU A 64 -0.13 -19.75 -5.77
CA LEU A 64 1.28 -19.89 -5.35
C LEU A 64 1.70 -21.34 -5.08
N SER A 65 0.76 -22.19 -4.66
CA SER A 65 0.98 -23.64 -4.51
C SER A 65 1.57 -24.30 -5.78
N PRO A 66 1.08 -24.01 -7.01
CA PRO A 66 1.65 -24.58 -8.24
C PRO A 66 3.10 -24.20 -8.53
N ILE A 67 3.59 -23.07 -7.99
CA ILE A 67 4.95 -22.55 -8.21
C ILE A 67 5.85 -22.73 -6.97
N ASN A 68 5.45 -23.58 -6.02
CA ASN A 68 6.17 -23.82 -4.76
C ASN A 68 6.52 -22.54 -3.99
N LEU A 69 5.59 -21.58 -4.01
CA LEU A 69 5.73 -20.30 -3.30
C LEU A 69 4.63 -20.16 -2.26
N GLU A 70 4.94 -19.53 -1.13
CA GLU A 70 3.96 -19.32 -0.08
C GLU A 70 4.15 -17.94 0.56
N PHE A 71 3.07 -17.18 0.62
CA PHE A 71 3.02 -15.90 1.32
C PHE A 71 2.69 -16.12 2.79
N HIS A 72 3.49 -15.51 3.67
CA HIS A 72 3.29 -15.49 5.11
C HIS A 72 3.07 -14.07 5.56
N LEU A 73 1.98 -13.80 6.27
CA LEU A 73 1.71 -12.49 6.85
C LEU A 73 2.37 -12.41 8.23
N ASN A 74 3.33 -11.50 8.37
CA ASN A 74 3.86 -11.09 9.65
C ASN A 74 3.13 -9.80 10.07
N GLU A 75 2.18 -9.95 10.97
CA GLU A 75 1.42 -8.83 11.51
C GLU A 75 2.03 -8.34 12.81
N THR A 76 2.18 -7.02 12.93
CA THR A 76 2.48 -6.41 14.23
C THR A 76 1.19 -6.12 14.97
N GLU A 77 1.00 -6.75 16.12
CA GLU A 77 -0.03 -6.34 17.08
C GLU A 77 0.24 -4.90 17.55
N GLY A 78 -0.51 -3.95 16.99
CA GLY A 78 -0.37 -2.55 17.35
C GLY A 78 -1.32 -1.67 16.54
N THR A 79 -2.23 -0.98 17.22
CA THR A 79 -3.07 0.01 16.55
C THR A 79 -2.21 1.20 16.14
N ILE A 80 -2.06 1.44 14.83
CA ILE A 80 -1.52 2.70 14.32
C ILE A 80 -2.54 3.80 14.65
N LYS A 81 -2.34 4.51 15.76
CA LYS A 81 -3.27 5.57 16.21
C LYS A 81 -3.05 6.90 15.48
N CYS A 82 -2.80 6.88 14.16
CA CYS A 82 -2.33 8.04 13.39
C CYS A 82 -1.21 8.83 14.10
N ASP A 83 -0.43 8.17 14.96
CA ASP A 83 0.58 8.78 15.82
C ASP A 83 1.97 8.39 15.30
N VAL A 84 2.78 9.39 14.99
CA VAL A 84 4.08 9.20 14.34
C VAL A 84 5.02 8.40 15.24
N GLY A 85 5.08 8.75 16.53
CA GLY A 85 6.00 8.11 17.47
C GLY A 85 5.72 6.61 17.64
N THR A 86 4.45 6.26 17.84
CA THR A 86 4.00 4.87 17.95
C THR A 86 4.26 4.11 16.66
N SER A 87 3.98 4.72 15.50
CA SER A 87 4.10 4.05 14.20
C SER A 87 5.54 3.76 13.81
N VAL A 88 6.44 4.73 14.02
CA VAL A 88 7.87 4.56 13.75
C VAL A 88 8.46 3.51 14.68
N LYS A 89 8.06 3.49 15.97
CA LYS A 89 8.44 2.42 16.90
C LYS A 89 7.97 1.06 16.39
N THR A 90 6.70 0.91 16.01
CA THR A 90 6.16 -0.36 15.49
C THR A 90 6.88 -0.79 14.22
N PHE A 91 7.19 0.14 13.32
CA PHE A 91 8.01 -0.13 12.14
C PHE A 91 9.38 -0.69 12.52
N PHE A 92 10.11 -0.04 13.43
CA PHE A 92 11.42 -0.55 13.87
C PHE A 92 11.32 -1.87 14.64
N ASP A 93 10.29 -2.07 15.45
CA ASP A 93 10.04 -3.35 16.13
C ASP A 93 9.80 -4.48 15.11
N MET A 94 9.07 -4.20 14.03
CA MET A 94 8.85 -5.12 12.91
C MET A 94 10.16 -5.43 12.17
N MET A 95 10.95 -4.39 11.87
CA MET A 95 12.27 -4.50 11.24
C MET A 95 13.25 -5.33 12.09
N ASN A 96 13.20 -5.18 13.41
CA ASN A 96 14.13 -5.83 14.33
C ASN A 96 13.75 -7.29 14.66
N ARG A 97 12.46 -7.64 14.57
CA ARG A 97 11.97 -9.00 14.86
C ARG A 97 12.15 -9.98 13.70
N SER A 98 12.35 -9.50 12.48
CA SER A 98 12.34 -10.34 11.28
C SER A 98 13.67 -10.26 10.52
N SER A 99 14.09 -11.38 9.93
CA SER A 99 15.10 -11.42 8.87
C SER A 99 14.47 -10.86 7.58
N LEU A 100 14.29 -9.55 7.56
CA LEU A 100 13.52 -8.81 6.55
C LEU A 100 14.26 -8.63 5.22
N SER A 101 14.94 -9.68 4.75
CA SER A 101 15.71 -9.66 3.49
C SER A 101 14.83 -9.68 2.23
N LEU A 102 13.52 -9.95 2.33
CA LEU A 102 12.65 -10.08 1.16
C LEU A 102 11.16 -9.82 1.47
N GLY A 103 10.78 -8.58 1.80
CA GLY A 103 9.41 -8.25 2.21
C GLY A 103 8.83 -6.97 1.60
N VAL A 104 7.50 -6.96 1.46
CA VAL A 104 6.69 -5.77 1.13
C VAL A 104 5.88 -5.39 2.37
N ILE A 105 5.73 -4.10 2.62
CA ILE A 105 4.90 -3.57 3.71
C ILE A 105 3.53 -3.18 3.16
N PHE A 106 2.47 -3.76 3.71
CA PHE A 106 1.09 -3.36 3.46
C PHE A 106 0.57 -2.53 4.62
N THR A 107 -0.09 -1.41 4.32
CA THR A 107 -0.54 -0.50 5.37
C THR A 107 -1.83 0.24 5.06
N ASP A 108 -2.59 0.54 6.12
CA ASP A 108 -3.75 1.43 6.11
C ASP A 108 -3.48 2.76 6.83
N ALA A 109 -2.21 3.06 7.12
CA ALA A 109 -1.82 4.16 7.97
C ALA A 109 -2.27 5.53 7.45
N CYS A 110 -2.53 6.42 8.39
CA CYS A 110 -2.93 7.80 8.12
C CYS A 110 -1.80 8.55 7.41
N GLN A 111 -2.14 9.50 6.54
CA GLN A 111 -1.20 10.25 5.71
C GLN A 111 0.02 10.79 6.47
N THR A 112 -0.19 11.37 7.66
CA THR A 112 0.90 11.90 8.49
C THR A 112 1.89 10.84 8.92
N VAL A 113 1.43 9.62 9.21
CA VAL A 113 2.29 8.48 9.55
C VAL A 113 2.95 7.90 8.31
N LEU A 114 2.18 7.82 7.22
CA LEU A 114 2.58 7.18 5.98
C LEU A 114 3.75 7.90 5.32
N SER A 115 3.84 9.23 5.43
CA SER A 115 5.02 9.99 4.99
C SER A 115 6.29 9.55 5.71
N TYR A 116 6.28 9.46 7.04
CA TYR A 116 7.46 9.04 7.81
C TYR A 116 7.84 7.59 7.55
N ILE A 117 6.86 6.69 7.45
CA ILE A 117 7.12 5.28 7.13
C ILE A 117 7.71 5.16 5.73
N SER A 118 7.17 5.86 4.73
CA SER A 118 7.66 5.82 3.35
C SER A 118 9.06 6.42 3.21
N GLU A 119 9.33 7.50 3.95
CA GLU A 119 10.67 8.10 4.02
C GLU A 119 11.66 7.14 4.68
N THR A 120 11.28 6.51 5.80
CA THR A 120 12.12 5.54 6.51
C THR A 120 12.36 4.27 5.68
N ALA A 121 11.34 3.77 4.99
CA ALA A 121 11.40 2.57 4.15
C ALA A 121 12.39 2.73 2.98
N THR A 122 12.65 3.97 2.55
CA THR A 122 13.65 4.26 1.52
C THR A 122 15.07 3.85 1.94
N TYR A 123 15.42 3.99 3.22
CA TYR A 123 16.72 3.55 3.73
C TYR A 123 16.88 2.04 3.74
N PHE A 124 15.77 1.30 3.83
CA PHE A 124 15.75 -0.16 3.81
C PHE A 124 15.43 -0.74 2.42
N ARG A 125 15.19 0.12 1.42
CA ARG A 125 14.73 -0.26 0.07
C ARG A 125 13.48 -1.14 0.09
N LEU A 126 12.59 -0.89 1.05
CA LEU A 126 11.38 -1.68 1.24
C LEU A 126 10.20 -1.04 0.52
N PRO A 127 9.53 -1.78 -0.38
CA PRO A 127 8.28 -1.33 -0.97
C PRO A 127 7.19 -1.19 0.09
N VAL A 128 6.54 -0.02 0.11
CA VAL A 128 5.38 0.27 0.96
C VAL A 128 4.16 0.41 0.06
N ILE A 129 3.14 -0.39 0.31
CA ILE A 129 1.87 -0.39 -0.42
C ILE A 129 0.75 0.04 0.53
N SER A 130 0.20 1.22 0.29
CA SER A 130 -1.02 1.67 0.98
C SER A 130 -2.28 1.27 0.21
N PHE A 131 -3.28 0.76 0.94
CA PHE A 131 -4.59 0.41 0.38
C PHE A 131 -5.73 1.30 0.85
N THR A 132 -5.42 2.39 1.56
CA THR A 132 -6.41 3.37 2.04
C THR A 132 -6.05 4.81 1.70
N ASP A 133 -4.78 5.10 1.38
CA ASP A 133 -4.34 6.47 1.13
C ASP A 133 -4.56 6.89 -0.34
N SER A 134 -5.14 8.07 -0.52
CA SER A 134 -5.47 8.68 -1.81
C SER A 134 -4.73 10.00 -2.07
N ASP A 135 -3.76 10.34 -1.22
CA ASP A 135 -3.01 11.59 -1.33
C ASP A 135 -1.95 11.53 -2.43
N LEU A 136 -1.83 12.61 -3.20
CA LEU A 136 -0.81 12.72 -4.25
C LEU A 136 0.57 13.07 -3.71
N SER A 137 0.66 13.70 -2.52
CA SER A 137 1.97 14.17 -2.02
C SER A 137 2.96 13.02 -1.79
N LEU A 138 2.45 11.81 -1.57
CA LEU A 138 3.24 10.60 -1.37
C LEU A 138 3.66 9.92 -2.69
N LEU A 139 3.10 10.31 -3.84
CA LEU A 139 3.50 9.79 -5.15
C LEU A 139 4.76 10.47 -5.71
N ALA A 140 5.29 11.48 -5.03
CA ALA A 140 6.53 12.16 -5.38
C ALA A 140 7.71 11.18 -5.31
N LYS A 141 8.09 10.57 -6.45
CA LYS A 141 9.08 9.49 -6.52
C LYS A 141 10.51 9.92 -6.23
N ASP A 142 10.81 11.21 -6.33
CA ASP A 142 12.04 11.84 -5.86
C ASP A 142 12.20 11.72 -4.34
N ARG A 143 11.09 11.80 -3.59
CA ARG A 143 11.08 11.72 -2.12
C ARG A 143 10.70 10.34 -1.59
N TYR A 144 9.76 9.65 -2.24
CA TYR A 144 9.22 8.36 -1.81
C TYR A 144 9.33 7.31 -2.94
N PRO A 145 10.55 6.92 -3.33
CA PRO A 145 10.77 6.03 -4.48
C PRO A 145 10.05 4.67 -4.34
N TYR A 146 10.00 4.14 -3.12
CA TYR A 146 9.43 2.82 -2.81
C TYR A 146 7.95 2.84 -2.38
N PHE A 147 7.29 3.99 -2.38
CA PHE A 147 5.88 4.11 -1.98
C PHE A 147 4.93 3.88 -3.16
N TYR A 148 3.87 3.11 -2.93
CA TYR A 148 2.80 2.88 -3.89
C TYR A 148 1.45 2.88 -3.16
N HIS A 149 0.39 3.31 -3.82
CA HIS A 149 -0.97 3.07 -3.35
C HIS A 149 -1.83 2.42 -4.42
N ILE A 150 -2.89 1.72 -4.01
CA ILE A 150 -3.84 1.07 -4.93
C ILE A 150 -5.19 1.80 -5.01
N VAL A 151 -5.44 2.75 -4.11
CA VAL A 151 -6.63 3.59 -4.14
C VAL A 151 -6.44 4.71 -5.17
N PRO A 152 -7.43 5.01 -6.02
CA PRO A 152 -7.37 6.15 -6.91
C PRO A 152 -7.15 7.45 -6.14
N SER A 153 -6.34 8.35 -6.70
CA SER A 153 -6.11 9.67 -6.11
C SER A 153 -7.40 10.47 -5.95
N ASP A 154 -7.47 11.28 -4.89
CA ASP A 154 -8.55 12.25 -4.69
C ASP A 154 -8.71 13.25 -5.86
N HIS A 155 -7.67 13.43 -6.68
CA HIS A 155 -7.73 14.25 -7.89
C HIS A 155 -8.66 13.67 -8.97
N ALA A 156 -8.89 12.36 -8.99
CA ALA A 156 -9.84 11.74 -9.90
C ALA A 156 -11.27 12.30 -9.72
N HIS A 157 -11.62 12.72 -8.50
CA HIS A 157 -12.90 13.36 -8.22
C HIS A 157 -13.05 14.73 -8.89
N ASN A 158 -11.96 15.43 -9.25
CA ASN A 158 -12.04 16.73 -9.92
C ASN A 158 -12.67 16.62 -11.30
N LEU A 159 -12.45 15.50 -12.00
CA LEU A 159 -13.10 15.23 -13.28
C LEU A 159 -14.62 15.13 -13.11
N VAL A 160 -15.07 14.41 -12.08
CA VAL A 160 -16.50 14.27 -11.76
C VAL A 160 -17.10 15.60 -11.34
N ARG A 161 -16.41 16.38 -10.49
CA ARG A 161 -16.86 17.72 -10.09
C ARG A 161 -17.03 18.62 -11.32
N LYS A 162 -16.05 18.65 -12.22
CA LYS A 162 -16.11 19.43 -13.47
C LYS A 162 -17.31 19.01 -14.33
N GLN A 163 -17.51 17.72 -14.55
CA GLN A 163 -18.65 17.21 -15.33
C GLN A 163 -19.99 17.59 -14.69
N LEU A 164 -20.08 17.55 -13.37
CA LEU A 164 -21.29 17.94 -12.65
C LEU A 164 -21.58 19.45 -12.78
N LEU A 165 -20.55 20.29 -12.67
CA LEU A 165 -20.69 21.74 -12.91
C LEU A 165 -21.18 22.02 -14.33
N GLN A 166 -20.63 21.32 -15.32
CA GLN A 166 -21.01 21.45 -16.73
C GLN A 166 -22.46 20.99 -16.97
N TYR A 167 -22.85 19.85 -16.38
CA TYR A 167 -24.20 19.30 -16.52
C TYR A 167 -25.28 20.27 -16.02
N PHE A 168 -25.03 20.97 -14.90
CA PHE A 168 -25.97 21.95 -14.33
C PHE A 168 -25.75 23.40 -14.80
N ASN A 169 -24.82 23.64 -15.74
CA ASN A 169 -24.43 24.98 -16.19
C ASN A 169 -24.01 25.93 -15.04
N TRP A 170 -23.37 25.41 -13.99
CA TRP A 170 -22.86 26.22 -12.89
C TRP A 170 -21.53 26.88 -13.28
N THR A 171 -21.57 28.21 -13.46
CA THR A 171 -20.40 29.04 -13.83
C THR A 171 -19.76 29.76 -12.65
N ARG A 172 -20.41 29.76 -11.47
CA ARG A 172 -19.91 30.36 -10.23
C ARG A 172 -19.94 29.33 -9.12
N PHE A 173 -18.80 29.08 -8.51
CA PHE A 173 -18.65 28.20 -7.36
C PHE A 173 -17.55 28.74 -6.45
N GLY A 174 -17.61 28.38 -5.16
CA GLY A 174 -16.58 28.65 -4.18
C GLY A 174 -16.00 27.34 -3.65
N LEU A 175 -14.71 27.36 -3.32
CA LEU A 175 -14.02 26.22 -2.72
C LEU A 175 -13.66 26.59 -1.27
N ILE A 176 -14.06 25.74 -0.34
CA ILE A 176 -13.62 25.79 1.06
C ILE A 176 -12.85 24.49 1.29
N TYR A 177 -11.63 24.60 1.79
CA TYR A 177 -10.78 23.45 2.09
C TYR A 177 -10.04 23.67 3.39
N GLN A 178 -9.65 22.57 4.04
CA GLN A 178 -8.81 22.61 5.22
C GLN A 178 -7.35 22.75 4.81
N HIS A 179 -6.62 23.64 5.47
CA HIS A 179 -5.18 23.75 5.27
C HIS A 179 -4.47 22.46 5.71
N GLY A 180 -3.75 21.83 4.78
CA GLY A 180 -3.02 20.58 5.00
C GLY A 180 -2.43 20.04 3.70
N SER A 181 -1.45 19.13 3.81
CA SER A 181 -0.73 18.54 2.66
C SER A 181 -1.66 17.89 1.64
N LYS A 182 -2.75 17.26 2.09
CA LYS A 182 -3.72 16.56 1.23
C LYS A 182 -4.52 17.46 0.30
N TYR A 183 -4.85 18.66 0.77
CA TYR A 183 -5.78 19.58 0.08
C TYR A 183 -5.07 20.83 -0.44
N THR A 184 -3.74 20.79 -0.51
CA THR A 184 -2.97 21.89 -1.08
C THR A 184 -3.29 21.96 -2.57
N LEU A 185 -3.80 23.11 -3.01
CA LEU A 185 -4.07 23.37 -4.42
C LEU A 185 -2.73 23.39 -5.15
N VAL A 186 -2.47 22.36 -5.96
CA VAL A 186 -1.37 22.41 -6.91
C VAL A 186 -1.83 23.36 -8.02
N SER A 187 -1.33 24.60 -7.96
CA SER A 187 -1.58 25.65 -8.96
C SER A 187 -0.73 25.44 -10.21
#